data_AF-A0A3S0YLE0-F1
#
_entry.id   AF-A0A3S0YLE0-F1
#
_cell.length_a   1.000
_cell.length_b   1.000
_cell.length_c   1.000
_cell.angle_alpha   90.00
_cell.angle_beta   90.00
_cell.angle_gamma   90.00
#
_symmetry.space_group_name_H-M   'P 1'
#
loop_
_entity.id
_entity.type
_entity.pdbx_description
1 polymer ?
#
loop_
_entity_poly.entity_id
_entity_poly.type
_entity_poly.pdbx_seq_one_letter_code
_entity_poly.pdbx_strand_id
1 'polypeptide(L)'
;MLLFLSIYFSGGISVKWTVPALLLAASLTATGCSSNNENNKEASPSDSAATAQASASASSIDWAPIVDSYRQFSIEQADTFITETEKFVSAVKSGDIKTAKQLYAPTRMYYERIEPIAEALGDLDPNIDARENDVEEKDWRGFHRLEKALWVDNSTANAGEYADRLLEDAKTLRALMETVDIEPTLLVTGAVELLNEVSSSKVTGEEERYSRTDLYDFAANIEGARKIYELLQPELNKKDPELEAGIGKSFADLEEALADYKVGDGYAPYTDLKEEDTKKLSRLIDALAEPLSQMGVILGA
;
A
#
# COMPACT_ATOMS: atom_id res chain seq x y z
N MET A 1 -33.04 -31.64 -36.77
CA MET A 1 -32.70 -31.23 -38.15
C MET A 1 -32.70 -29.71 -38.17
N LEU A 2 -31.64 -29.13 -38.77
CA LEU A 2 -31.24 -27.72 -38.84
C LEU A 2 -30.32 -27.20 -37.72
N LEU A 3 -29.06 -27.09 -38.16
CA LEU A 3 -27.85 -26.51 -37.58
C LEU A 3 -27.85 -24.96 -37.63
N PHE A 4 -26.75 -24.40 -37.10
CA PHE A 4 -26.08 -23.10 -37.36
C PHE A 4 -26.32 -22.06 -36.26
N LEU A 5 -25.32 -21.31 -35.75
CA LEU A 5 -23.86 -21.27 -35.93
C LEU A 5 -23.36 -20.28 -34.86
N SER A 6 -22.30 -20.61 -34.11
CA SER A 6 -21.57 -19.63 -33.29
C SER A 6 -20.85 -18.63 -34.19
N ILE A 7 -20.98 -17.33 -33.90
CA ILE A 7 -20.14 -16.28 -34.46
C ILE A 7 -19.50 -15.53 -33.29
N TYR A 8 -18.18 -15.64 -33.19
CA TYR A 8 -17.30 -14.78 -32.42
C TYR A 8 -17.36 -13.35 -32.95
N PHE A 9 -17.42 -12.36 -32.06
CA PHE A 9 -17.02 -10.98 -32.39
C PHE A 9 -15.90 -10.54 -31.45
N SER A 10 -14.73 -10.37 -32.06
CA SER A 10 -13.61 -9.58 -31.55
C SER A 10 -13.98 -8.09 -31.69
N GLY A 11 -13.73 -7.29 -30.65
CA GLY A 11 -14.05 -5.87 -30.66
C GLY A 11 -13.28 -5.10 -29.60
N GLY A 12 -12.00 -4.84 -29.87
CA GLY A 12 -11.22 -3.85 -29.13
C GLY A 12 -11.77 -2.44 -29.40
N ILE A 13 -12.07 -1.70 -28.34
CA ILE A 13 -12.51 -0.30 -28.42
C ILE A 13 -11.29 0.58 -28.17
N SER A 14 -10.77 1.19 -29.23
CA SER A 14 -9.76 2.26 -29.15
C SER A 14 -10.47 3.61 -29.02
N VAL A 15 -10.40 4.23 -27.85
CA VAL A 15 -10.95 5.58 -27.63
C VAL A 15 -9.89 6.62 -28.03
N LYS A 16 -10.15 7.35 -29.13
CA LYS A 16 -9.35 8.51 -29.53
C LYS A 16 -9.94 9.78 -28.90
N TRP A 17 -9.16 10.43 -28.05
CA TRP A 17 -9.49 11.75 -27.50
C TRP A 17 -8.99 12.85 -28.45
N THR A 18 -9.91 13.62 -29.02
CA THR A 18 -9.61 14.87 -29.72
C THR A 18 -9.80 16.05 -28.78
N VAL A 19 -8.72 16.77 -28.49
CA VAL A 19 -8.74 18.04 -27.72
C VAL A 19 -8.89 19.21 -28.69
N PRO A 20 -9.91 20.09 -28.55
CA PRO A 20 -9.96 21.32 -29.33
C PRO A 20 -9.13 22.42 -28.65
N ALA A 21 -8.21 23.01 -29.40
CA ALA A 21 -7.41 24.16 -28.99
C ALA A 21 -8.27 25.43 -28.92
N LEU A 22 -8.33 26.08 -27.75
CA LEU A 22 -8.90 27.41 -27.58
C LEU A 22 -7.81 28.48 -27.75
N LEU A 23 -7.95 29.31 -28.78
CA LEU A 23 -7.22 30.56 -28.97
C LEU A 23 -7.85 31.65 -28.08
N LEU A 24 -7.09 32.19 -27.10
CA LEU A 24 -7.47 33.40 -26.38
C LEU A 24 -6.80 34.62 -27.03
N ALA A 25 -7.61 35.48 -27.65
CA ALA A 25 -7.18 36.76 -28.20
C ALA A 25 -7.15 37.84 -27.09
N ALA A 26 -6.00 38.48 -26.92
CA ALA A 26 -5.82 39.64 -26.05
C ALA A 26 -6.46 40.89 -26.67
N SER A 27 -7.35 41.55 -25.92
CA SER A 27 -7.88 42.87 -26.27
C SER A 27 -7.34 43.89 -25.29
N LEU A 28 -6.43 44.73 -25.76
CA LEU A 28 -5.99 45.97 -25.12
C LEU A 28 -7.03 47.06 -25.38
N THR A 29 -7.55 47.69 -24.33
CA THR A 29 -8.19 49.01 -24.44
C THR A 29 -7.63 49.93 -23.38
N ALA A 30 -6.99 51.01 -23.84
CA ALA A 30 -6.54 52.14 -23.04
C ALA A 30 -7.31 53.39 -23.48
N THR A 31 -7.95 54.09 -22.54
CA THR A 31 -8.28 55.54 -22.45
C THR A 31 -9.36 55.70 -21.37
N GLY A 32 -9.42 56.71 -20.50
CA GLY A 32 -8.67 57.95 -20.38
C GLY A 32 -9.04 58.69 -19.08
N CYS A 33 -8.34 59.79 -18.82
CA CYS A 33 -8.31 60.60 -17.60
C CYS A 33 -9.61 61.37 -17.28
N SER A 34 -9.81 61.73 -15.99
CA SER A 34 -10.29 63.06 -15.61
C SER A 34 -9.91 63.45 -14.16
N SER A 35 -9.24 64.60 -14.10
CA SER A 35 -8.80 65.58 -13.11
C SER A 35 -9.34 65.65 -11.65
N ASN A 36 -8.35 65.93 -10.79
CA ASN A 36 -8.24 66.93 -9.70
C ASN A 36 -9.14 66.88 -8.46
N ASN A 37 -8.48 66.69 -7.30
CA ASN A 37 -8.58 67.66 -6.21
C ASN A 37 -7.27 67.71 -5.40
N GLU A 38 -6.74 68.92 -5.22
CA GLU A 38 -5.52 69.24 -4.49
C GLU A 38 -5.75 69.16 -2.97
N ASN A 39 -4.76 68.68 -2.23
CA ASN A 39 -4.31 69.33 -0.99
C ASN A 39 -2.89 68.89 -0.60
N ASN A 40 -2.04 69.90 -0.39
CA ASN A 40 -0.61 69.88 -0.12
C ASN A 40 -0.18 69.08 1.13
N LYS A 41 0.95 68.37 1.01
CA LYS A 41 2.19 68.66 1.77
C LYS A 41 3.37 67.81 1.29
N GLU A 42 4.44 68.48 0.86
CA GLU A 42 5.75 67.92 0.55
C GLU A 42 6.47 67.41 1.82
N ALA A 43 7.12 66.24 1.71
CA ALA A 43 8.45 65.98 2.26
C ALA A 43 9.13 64.83 1.47
N SER A 44 10.41 65.08 1.17
CA SER A 44 11.42 64.37 0.36
C SER A 44 11.69 62.86 0.64
N PRO A 45 12.55 62.19 -0.17
CA PRO A 45 12.33 60.84 -0.69
C PRO A 45 13.15 59.71 -0.03
N SER A 46 12.94 58.51 -0.59
CA SER A 46 13.79 57.31 -0.61
C SER A 46 13.98 56.53 0.69
N ASP A 47 13.24 55.43 0.82
CA ASP A 47 13.79 54.07 0.95
C ASP A 47 12.65 53.06 0.82
N SER A 48 12.28 52.74 -0.43
CA SER A 48 11.50 51.55 -0.71
C SER A 48 12.44 50.35 -0.63
N ALA A 49 12.54 49.78 0.57
CA ALA A 49 13.10 48.46 0.78
C ALA A 49 12.35 47.49 -0.14
N ALA A 50 13.02 47.06 -1.20
CA ALA A 50 12.59 45.95 -2.00
C ALA A 50 12.56 44.72 -1.08
N THR A 51 11.36 44.33 -0.67
CA THR A 51 11.09 42.98 -0.19
C THR A 51 11.44 42.03 -1.33
N ALA A 52 12.69 41.57 -1.33
CA ALA A 52 13.09 40.38 -2.05
C ALA A 52 12.27 39.24 -1.44
N GLN A 53 11.10 39.00 -2.03
CA GLN A 53 10.36 37.78 -1.85
C GLN A 53 11.27 36.70 -2.42
N ALA A 54 12.08 36.11 -1.55
CA ALA A 54 12.74 34.87 -1.82
C ALA A 54 11.60 33.87 -2.01
N SER A 55 11.20 33.69 -3.27
CA SER A 55 10.61 32.45 -3.72
C SER A 55 11.66 31.40 -3.39
N ALA A 56 11.55 30.79 -2.21
CA ALA A 56 12.23 29.55 -1.92
C ALA A 56 11.77 28.63 -3.03
N SER A 57 12.65 28.42 -4.02
CA SER A 57 12.50 27.31 -4.94
C SER A 57 12.46 26.09 -4.03
N ALA A 58 11.27 25.55 -3.79
CA ALA A 58 11.16 24.27 -3.13
C ALA A 58 12.03 23.32 -3.95
N SER A 59 13.17 22.91 -3.40
CA SER A 59 14.02 21.93 -4.06
C SER A 59 13.15 20.73 -4.32
N SER A 60 13.03 20.33 -5.58
CA SER A 60 12.34 19.10 -5.96
C SER A 60 12.99 17.94 -5.21
N ILE A 61 12.17 17.06 -4.63
CA ILE A 61 12.67 15.85 -3.95
C ILE A 61 13.43 15.01 -4.98
N ASP A 62 14.60 14.52 -4.59
CA ASP A 62 15.29 13.47 -5.33
C ASP A 62 14.73 12.12 -4.89
N TRP A 63 13.80 11.59 -5.69
CA TRP A 63 13.06 10.37 -5.37
C TRP A 63 13.88 9.09 -5.55
N ALA A 64 14.93 9.12 -6.39
CA ALA A 64 15.72 7.93 -6.71
C ALA A 64 16.25 7.18 -5.47
N PRO A 65 16.93 7.83 -4.49
CA PRO A 65 17.42 7.14 -3.30
C PRO A 65 16.31 6.58 -2.41
N ILE A 66 15.14 7.21 -2.37
CA ILE A 66 13.98 6.77 -1.57
C ILE A 66 13.39 5.51 -2.20
N VAL A 67 13.17 5.54 -3.52
CA VAL A 67 12.67 4.41 -4.31
C VAL A 67 13.65 3.24 -4.23
N ASP A 68 14.95 3.48 -4.36
CA ASP A 68 15.97 2.42 -4.26
C ASP A 68 15.99 1.80 -2.86
N SER A 69 15.81 2.60 -1.81
CA SER A 69 15.71 2.09 -0.44
C SER A 69 14.45 1.25 -0.21
N TYR A 70 13.31 1.64 -0.79
CA TYR A 70 12.09 0.85 -0.73
C TYR A 70 12.20 -0.45 -1.52
N ARG A 71 12.82 -0.42 -2.71
CA ARG A 71 13.13 -1.62 -3.50
C ARG A 71 14.02 -2.58 -2.71
N GLN A 72 15.08 -2.07 -2.08
CA GLN A 72 15.98 -2.89 -1.28
C GLN A 72 15.25 -3.54 -0.11
N PHE A 73 14.44 -2.78 0.63
CA PHE A 73 13.58 -3.32 1.69
C PHE A 73 12.66 -4.43 1.15
N SER A 74 12.03 -4.21 0.00
CA SER A 74 11.09 -5.16 -0.59
C SER A 74 11.78 -6.46 -1.00
N ILE A 75 12.97 -6.37 -1.58
CA ILE A 75 13.81 -7.53 -1.94
C ILE A 75 14.21 -8.31 -0.68
N GLU A 76 14.61 -7.64 0.40
CA GLU A 76 14.99 -8.30 1.66
C GLU A 76 13.81 -9.03 2.33
N GLN A 77 12.62 -8.43 2.29
CA GLN A 77 11.40 -9.11 2.73
C GLN A 77 11.10 -10.31 1.84
N ALA A 78 11.19 -10.17 0.51
CA ALA A 78 10.93 -11.26 -0.43
C ALA A 78 11.95 -12.40 -0.33
N ASP A 79 13.22 -12.12 -0.07
CA ASP A 79 14.25 -13.14 0.18
C ASP A 79 13.92 -13.96 1.44
N THR A 80 13.47 -13.28 2.50
CA THR A 80 13.04 -13.95 3.73
C THR A 80 11.74 -14.71 3.54
N PHE A 81 10.78 -14.13 2.81
CA PHE A 81 9.52 -14.75 2.42
C PHE A 81 9.74 -16.07 1.68
N ILE A 82 10.67 -16.12 0.71
CA ILE A 82 11.05 -17.37 0.03
C ILE A 82 11.57 -18.38 1.05
N THR A 83 12.49 -17.97 1.91
CA THR A 83 13.12 -18.87 2.91
C THR A 83 12.08 -19.49 3.86
N GLU A 84 11.14 -18.68 4.36
CA GLU A 84 10.08 -19.19 5.24
C GLU A 84 9.03 -20.01 4.46
N THR A 85 8.73 -19.62 3.22
CA THR A 85 7.85 -20.40 2.33
C THR A 85 8.46 -21.77 2.04
N GLU A 86 9.77 -21.90 1.84
CA GLU A 86 10.45 -23.20 1.67
C GLU A 86 10.25 -24.12 2.89
N LYS A 87 10.31 -23.57 4.11
CA LYS A 87 10.03 -24.31 5.34
C LYS A 87 8.56 -24.71 5.44
N PHE A 88 7.65 -23.78 5.16
CA PHE A 88 6.20 -24.04 5.16
C PHE A 88 5.83 -25.14 4.16
N VAL A 89 6.31 -25.03 2.92
CA VAL A 89 6.10 -26.02 1.85
C VAL A 89 6.68 -27.38 2.23
N SER A 90 7.86 -27.41 2.85
CA SER A 90 8.46 -28.66 3.35
C SER A 90 7.58 -29.33 4.42
N ALA A 91 7.01 -28.56 5.34
CA ALA A 91 6.09 -29.06 6.36
C ALA A 91 4.79 -29.62 5.72
N VAL A 92 4.18 -28.88 4.77
CA VAL A 92 3.00 -29.36 4.02
C VAL A 92 3.31 -30.68 3.30
N LYS A 93 4.42 -30.75 2.56
CA LYS A 93 4.76 -31.93 1.74
C LYS A 93 5.17 -33.15 2.55
N SER A 94 5.70 -32.95 3.76
CA SER A 94 6.03 -34.04 4.69
C SER A 94 4.81 -34.54 5.49
N GLY A 95 3.67 -33.84 5.41
CA GLY A 95 2.47 -34.16 6.19
C GLY A 95 2.50 -33.65 7.62
N ASP A 96 3.46 -32.79 7.99
CA ASP A 96 3.52 -32.17 9.30
C ASP A 96 2.57 -30.98 9.39
N ILE A 97 1.27 -31.29 9.56
CA ILE A 97 0.20 -30.29 9.68
C ILE A 97 0.47 -29.32 10.84
N LYS A 98 1.02 -29.81 11.96
CA LYS A 98 1.26 -28.98 13.13
C LYS A 98 2.30 -27.90 12.82
N THR A 99 3.44 -28.30 12.25
CA THR A 99 4.48 -27.34 11.88
C THR A 99 4.03 -26.44 10.72
N ALA A 100 3.29 -26.95 9.74
CA ALA A 100 2.73 -26.12 8.67
C ALA A 100 1.82 -25.00 9.22
N LYS A 101 0.91 -25.34 10.15
CA LYS A 101 0.05 -24.34 10.82
C LYS A 101 0.84 -23.30 11.61
N GLN A 102 1.93 -23.70 12.26
CA GLN A 102 2.79 -22.78 13.03
C GLN A 102 3.58 -21.82 12.14
N LEU A 103 3.97 -22.25 10.94
CA LEU A 103 4.75 -21.44 10.00
C LEU A 103 3.88 -20.52 9.15
N TYR A 104 2.61 -20.84 8.95
CA TYR A 104 1.69 -20.15 8.03
C TYR A 104 1.69 -18.63 8.23
N ALA A 105 1.19 -18.13 9.36
CA ALA A 105 1.02 -16.69 9.57
C ALA A 105 2.36 -15.93 9.66
N PRO A 106 3.39 -16.42 10.38
CA PRO A 106 4.71 -15.78 10.36
C PRO A 106 5.35 -15.69 8.97
N THR A 107 5.07 -16.66 8.08
CA THR A 107 5.54 -16.62 6.68
C THR A 107 4.83 -15.53 5.89
N ARG A 108 3.49 -15.45 6.01
CA ARG A 108 2.68 -14.44 5.32
C ARG A 108 3.08 -13.01 5.65
N MET A 109 3.47 -12.72 6.89
CA MET A 109 3.86 -11.37 7.30
C MET A 109 4.94 -10.73 6.41
N TYR A 110 5.81 -11.52 5.78
CA TYR A 110 6.82 -10.97 4.86
C TYR A 110 6.22 -10.50 3.53
N TYR A 111 5.16 -11.16 3.07
CA TYR A 111 4.38 -10.75 1.88
C TYR A 111 3.54 -9.51 2.18
N GLU A 112 2.82 -9.52 3.30
CA GLU A 112 1.92 -8.44 3.75
C GLU A 112 2.63 -7.09 3.96
N ARG A 113 3.90 -7.09 4.37
CA ARG A 113 4.70 -5.85 4.49
C ARG A 113 5.02 -5.19 3.14
N ILE A 114 5.00 -5.95 2.05
CA ILE A 114 5.41 -5.54 0.71
C ILE A 114 4.27 -5.62 -0.30
N GLU A 115 3.04 -5.77 0.19
CA GLU A 115 1.83 -5.85 -0.63
C GLU A 115 1.72 -4.72 -1.66
N PRO A 116 2.06 -3.43 -1.38
CA PRO A 116 1.95 -2.38 -2.39
C PRO A 116 2.75 -2.64 -3.67
N ILE A 117 3.96 -3.19 -3.54
CA ILE A 117 4.78 -3.53 -4.70
C ILE A 117 4.41 -4.91 -5.28
N ALA A 118 3.87 -5.81 -4.46
CA ALA A 118 3.39 -7.11 -4.91
C ALA A 118 2.13 -6.99 -5.79
N GLU A 119 1.16 -6.19 -5.38
CA GLU A 119 -0.06 -5.89 -6.15
C GLU A 119 0.27 -5.21 -7.49
N ALA A 120 1.28 -4.33 -7.50
CA ALA A 120 1.75 -3.68 -8.73
C ALA A 120 2.29 -4.67 -9.78
N LEU A 121 2.59 -5.92 -9.40
CA LEU A 121 3.05 -6.99 -10.28
C LEU A 121 1.91 -7.84 -10.87
N GLY A 122 0.65 -7.43 -10.66
CA GLY A 122 -0.52 -7.96 -11.36
C GLY A 122 -0.85 -9.40 -10.97
N ASP A 123 -0.76 -10.33 -11.92
CA ASP A 123 -1.24 -11.72 -11.76
C ASP A 123 -0.57 -12.50 -10.61
N LEU A 124 0.56 -12.04 -10.07
CA LEU A 124 1.23 -12.72 -8.96
C LEU A 124 0.47 -12.64 -7.64
N ASP A 125 -0.18 -11.51 -7.37
CA ASP A 125 -0.93 -11.32 -6.13
C ASP A 125 -2.04 -12.38 -5.97
N PRO A 126 -3.00 -12.56 -6.91
CA PRO A 126 -4.02 -13.59 -6.77
C PRO A 126 -3.46 -15.02 -6.83
N ASN A 127 -2.27 -15.24 -7.39
CA ASN A 127 -1.62 -16.56 -7.33
C ASN A 127 -1.07 -16.88 -5.94
N ILE A 128 -0.71 -15.87 -5.15
CA ILE A 128 -0.15 -16.01 -3.81
C ILE A 128 -1.25 -15.92 -2.75
N ASP A 129 -2.19 -14.99 -2.89
CA ASP A 129 -3.03 -14.53 -1.78
C ASP A 129 -4.53 -14.42 -2.08
N ALA A 130 -5.03 -14.94 -3.21
CA ALA A 130 -6.47 -14.94 -3.45
C ALA A 130 -7.23 -15.77 -2.39
N ARG A 131 -8.25 -15.15 -1.76
CA ARG A 131 -9.16 -15.86 -0.85
C ARG A 131 -10.16 -16.73 -1.61
N GLU A 132 -10.84 -17.62 -0.89
CA GLU A 132 -11.90 -18.44 -1.47
C GLU A 132 -12.99 -17.54 -2.09
N ASN A 133 -13.26 -17.77 -3.39
CA ASN A 133 -14.20 -17.05 -4.25
C ASN A 133 -13.73 -15.69 -4.81
N ASP A 134 -12.49 -15.26 -4.57
CA ASP A 134 -11.94 -14.04 -5.19
C ASP A 134 -11.54 -14.29 -6.65
N VAL A 135 -11.22 -15.55 -6.98
CA VAL A 135 -10.93 -16.05 -8.34
C VAL A 135 -11.79 -17.27 -8.66
N GLU A 136 -11.84 -17.67 -9.94
CA GLU A 136 -12.49 -18.93 -10.32
C GLU A 136 -11.81 -20.13 -9.63
N GLU A 137 -12.58 -21.12 -9.18
CA GLU A 137 -12.05 -22.30 -8.45
C GLU A 137 -10.91 -23.01 -9.18
N LYS A 138 -10.88 -23.00 -10.52
CA LYS A 138 -9.81 -23.62 -11.32
C LYS A 138 -8.47 -22.89 -11.20
N ASP A 139 -8.49 -21.61 -10.83
CA ASP A 139 -7.33 -20.75 -10.66
C ASP A 139 -6.96 -20.59 -9.18
N TRP A 140 -7.85 -20.96 -8.25
CA TRP A 140 -7.63 -20.78 -6.81
C TRP A 140 -6.49 -21.66 -6.27
N ARG A 141 -5.43 -20.99 -5.79
CA ARG A 141 -4.17 -21.55 -5.28
C ARG A 141 -3.64 -20.66 -4.15
N GLY A 142 -2.34 -20.73 -3.83
CA GLY A 142 -1.72 -19.82 -2.86
C GLY A 142 -1.97 -20.17 -1.39
N PHE A 143 -1.75 -19.20 -0.51
CA PHE A 143 -1.84 -19.37 0.94
C PHE A 143 -3.23 -19.80 1.40
N HIS A 144 -4.29 -19.08 1.02
CA HIS A 144 -5.64 -19.40 1.52
C HIS A 144 -6.16 -20.76 1.03
N ARG A 145 -5.70 -21.25 -0.13
CA ARG A 145 -5.99 -22.63 -0.56
C ARG A 145 -5.35 -23.65 0.38
N LEU A 146 -4.11 -23.39 0.81
CA LEU A 146 -3.37 -24.23 1.77
C LEU A 146 -3.90 -24.06 3.20
N GLU A 147 -4.35 -22.85 3.57
CA GLU A 147 -5.03 -22.54 4.82
C GLU A 147 -6.28 -23.43 4.99
N LYS A 148 -7.15 -23.48 3.97
CA LYS A 148 -8.33 -24.35 3.98
C LYS A 148 -7.95 -25.82 4.18
N ALA A 149 -6.95 -26.30 3.44
CA ALA A 149 -6.49 -27.68 3.56
C ALA A 149 -6.00 -28.01 4.99
N LEU A 150 -5.27 -27.08 5.60
CA LEU A 150 -4.72 -27.26 6.94
C LEU A 150 -5.79 -27.13 8.04
N TRP A 151 -6.64 -26.10 8.02
CA TRP A 151 -7.58 -25.80 9.10
C TRP A 151 -8.95 -26.45 8.97
N VAL A 152 -9.47 -26.59 7.74
CA VAL A 152 -10.79 -27.18 7.49
C VAL A 152 -10.65 -28.68 7.23
N ASP A 153 -9.84 -29.05 6.25
CA ASP A 153 -9.70 -30.46 5.85
C ASP A 153 -8.77 -31.24 6.80
N ASN A 154 -7.97 -30.51 7.58
CA ASN A 154 -6.95 -31.05 8.48
C ASN A 154 -6.10 -32.14 7.79
N SER A 155 -5.65 -31.83 6.58
CA SER A 155 -4.99 -32.74 5.66
C SER A 155 -4.00 -32.00 4.77
N THR A 156 -2.94 -32.68 4.36
CA THR A 156 -2.03 -32.22 3.29
C THR A 156 -2.17 -33.06 2.02
N ALA A 157 -3.18 -33.94 1.97
CA ALA A 157 -3.46 -34.73 0.78
C ALA A 157 -3.77 -33.81 -0.41
N ASN A 158 -3.05 -33.98 -1.52
CA ASN A 158 -3.13 -33.14 -2.72
C ASN A 158 -2.70 -31.67 -2.54
N ALA A 159 -2.14 -31.28 -1.38
CA ALA A 159 -1.65 -29.92 -1.14
C ALA A 159 -0.25 -29.67 -1.73
N GLY A 160 0.50 -30.74 -2.04
CA GLY A 160 1.89 -30.63 -2.49
C GLY A 160 2.09 -29.81 -3.76
N GLU A 161 1.20 -29.94 -4.75
CA GLU A 161 1.28 -29.16 -5.99
C GLU A 161 1.02 -27.67 -5.73
N TYR A 162 0.01 -27.34 -4.91
CA TYR A 162 -0.28 -25.95 -4.52
C TYR A 162 0.88 -25.34 -3.72
N ALA A 163 1.52 -26.12 -2.85
CA ALA A 163 2.68 -25.70 -2.07
C ALA A 163 3.91 -25.42 -2.95
N ASP A 164 4.20 -26.30 -3.92
CA ASP A 164 5.30 -26.08 -4.88
C ASP A 164 5.05 -24.81 -5.73
N ARG A 165 3.81 -24.66 -6.20
CA ARG A 165 3.34 -23.48 -6.94
C ARG A 165 3.50 -22.17 -6.17
N LEU A 166 3.11 -22.14 -4.89
CA LEU A 166 3.28 -20.97 -4.02
C LEU A 166 4.77 -20.56 -3.93
N LEU A 167 5.67 -21.52 -3.77
CA LEU A 167 7.11 -21.24 -3.71
C LEU A 167 7.66 -20.71 -5.05
N GLU A 168 7.16 -21.22 -6.18
CA GLU A 168 7.51 -20.71 -7.51
C GLU A 168 7.03 -19.27 -7.72
N ASP A 169 5.81 -18.96 -7.27
CA ASP A 169 5.26 -17.60 -7.35
C ASP A 169 6.06 -16.63 -6.45
N ALA A 170 6.41 -17.03 -5.23
CA ALA A 170 7.27 -16.24 -4.33
C ALA A 170 8.65 -15.95 -4.94
N LYS A 171 9.25 -16.93 -5.63
CA LYS A 171 10.53 -16.75 -6.35
C LYS A 171 10.38 -15.80 -7.54
N THR A 172 9.25 -15.88 -8.24
CA THR A 172 8.95 -15.00 -9.38
C THR A 172 8.73 -13.56 -8.90
N LEU A 173 7.96 -13.37 -7.83
CA LEU A 173 7.74 -12.09 -7.16
C LEU A 173 9.08 -11.41 -6.85
N ARG A 174 9.95 -12.10 -6.12
CA ARG A 174 11.27 -11.59 -5.75
C ARG A 174 12.15 -11.25 -6.96
N ALA A 175 12.07 -12.02 -8.04
CA ALA A 175 12.83 -11.75 -9.25
C ALA A 175 12.33 -10.47 -9.95
N LEU A 176 11.01 -10.28 -10.05
CA LEU A 176 10.43 -9.10 -10.68
C LEU A 176 10.69 -7.82 -9.88
N MET A 177 10.77 -7.89 -8.55
CA MET A 177 11.11 -6.77 -7.68
C MET A 177 12.46 -6.10 -8.00
N GLU A 178 13.40 -6.80 -8.65
CA GLU A 178 14.67 -6.18 -9.08
C GLU A 178 14.49 -5.11 -10.15
N THR A 179 13.46 -5.25 -10.98
CA THR A 179 13.32 -4.50 -12.24
C THR A 179 11.99 -3.77 -12.38
N VAL A 180 11.05 -3.99 -11.46
CA VAL A 180 9.78 -3.27 -11.46
C VAL A 180 10.00 -1.78 -11.28
N ASP A 181 9.32 -1.01 -12.13
CA ASP A 181 9.28 0.44 -12.04
C ASP A 181 8.41 0.82 -10.82
N ILE A 182 9.00 1.56 -9.89
CA ILE A 182 8.34 2.03 -8.68
C ILE A 182 8.18 3.54 -8.82
N GLU A 183 6.97 3.97 -9.13
CA GLU A 183 6.64 5.39 -9.15
C GLU A 183 6.58 5.94 -7.72
N PRO A 184 7.04 7.18 -7.46
CA PRO A 184 6.92 7.81 -6.14
C PRO A 184 5.51 7.78 -5.54
N THR A 185 4.48 7.89 -6.39
CA THR A 185 3.07 7.79 -6.00
C THR A 185 2.78 6.48 -5.26
N LEU A 186 3.40 5.37 -5.68
CA LEU A 186 3.15 4.04 -5.12
C LEU A 186 3.46 4.00 -3.62
N LEU A 187 4.50 4.70 -3.18
CA LEU A 187 4.86 4.73 -1.76
C LEU A 187 3.69 5.31 -0.95
N VAL A 188 3.17 6.47 -1.36
CA VAL A 188 2.11 7.13 -0.59
C VAL A 188 0.78 6.41 -0.73
N THR A 189 0.37 6.06 -1.94
CA THR A 189 -0.91 5.35 -2.16
C THR A 189 -0.87 3.99 -1.50
N GLY A 190 0.23 3.25 -1.65
CA GLY A 190 0.43 1.93 -1.05
C GLY A 190 0.36 1.94 0.47
N ALA A 191 0.96 2.93 1.14
CA ALA A 191 0.85 3.05 2.59
C ALA A 191 -0.60 3.32 3.04
N VAL A 192 -1.38 4.09 2.27
CA VAL A 192 -2.79 4.35 2.54
C VAL A 192 -3.66 3.13 2.23
N GLU A 193 -3.38 2.42 1.14
CA GLU A 193 -4.09 1.21 0.72
C GLU A 193 -3.93 0.08 1.73
N LEU A 194 -2.69 -0.20 2.17
CA LEU A 194 -2.40 -1.13 3.26
C LEU A 194 -3.27 -0.87 4.49
N LEU A 195 -3.30 0.38 4.95
CA LEU A 195 -4.07 0.76 6.14
C LEU A 195 -5.58 0.67 5.90
N ASN A 196 -6.08 1.14 4.75
CA ASN A 196 -7.50 1.07 4.40
C ASN A 196 -7.99 -0.37 4.30
N GLU A 197 -7.17 -1.25 3.73
CA GLU A 197 -7.49 -2.66 3.66
C GLU A 197 -7.68 -3.23 5.06
N VAL A 198 -6.76 -2.92 5.99
CA VAL A 198 -6.98 -3.42 7.34
C VAL A 198 -8.27 -2.88 7.95
N SER A 199 -8.54 -1.57 7.83
CA SER A 199 -9.76 -0.96 8.40
C SER A 199 -11.05 -1.51 7.78
N SER A 200 -11.01 -1.98 6.52
CA SER A 200 -12.22 -2.35 5.78
C SER A 200 -12.48 -3.85 5.68
N SER A 201 -11.45 -4.69 5.55
CA SER A 201 -11.57 -6.14 5.38
C SER A 201 -10.93 -6.91 6.55
N LYS A 202 -9.62 -6.75 6.79
CA LYS A 202 -8.85 -7.61 7.73
C LYS A 202 -9.34 -7.44 9.17
N VAL A 203 -9.79 -6.25 9.58
CA VAL A 203 -10.38 -5.99 10.91
C VAL A 203 -11.71 -6.73 11.16
N THR A 204 -12.32 -7.32 10.13
CA THR A 204 -13.53 -8.12 10.25
C THR A 204 -13.26 -9.63 10.35
N GLY A 205 -12.00 -10.05 10.18
CA GLY A 205 -11.61 -11.46 10.12
C GLY A 205 -11.91 -12.14 8.78
N GLU A 206 -12.01 -11.34 7.71
CA GLU A 206 -12.34 -11.81 6.36
C GLU A 206 -11.14 -12.46 5.65
N GLU A 207 -9.92 -12.05 6.00
CA GLU A 207 -8.70 -12.51 5.34
C GLU A 207 -8.43 -13.97 5.67
N GLU A 208 -8.31 -14.26 6.96
CA GLU A 208 -7.94 -15.56 7.49
C GLU A 208 -9.17 -16.31 7.99
N ARG A 209 -10.06 -16.65 7.03
CA ARG A 209 -11.39 -17.23 7.30
C ARG A 209 -11.35 -18.55 8.05
N TYR A 210 -10.24 -19.28 8.00
CA TYR A 210 -10.11 -20.60 8.63
C TYR A 210 -9.12 -20.59 9.79
N SER A 211 -7.97 -19.94 9.63
CA SER A 211 -6.87 -19.93 10.59
C SER A 211 -7.09 -18.91 11.71
N ARG A 212 -7.82 -17.82 11.41
CA ARG A 212 -8.07 -16.67 12.29
C ARG A 212 -6.80 -15.96 12.71
N THR A 213 -5.79 -15.91 11.84
CA THR A 213 -4.51 -15.23 12.11
C THR A 213 -4.43 -13.81 11.59
N ASP A 214 -5.57 -13.15 11.33
CA ASP A 214 -5.66 -11.82 10.70
C ASP A 214 -4.82 -10.73 11.41
N LEU A 215 -4.55 -10.88 12.71
CA LEU A 215 -3.68 -9.95 13.45
C LEU A 215 -2.21 -9.98 13.02
N TYR A 216 -1.74 -11.09 12.44
CA TYR A 216 -0.40 -11.14 11.84
C TYR A 216 -0.34 -10.28 10.58
N ASP A 217 -1.35 -10.40 9.72
CA ASP A 217 -1.46 -9.63 8.48
C ASP A 217 -1.64 -8.14 8.81
N PHE A 218 -2.51 -7.82 9.78
CA PHE A 218 -2.68 -6.47 10.30
C PHE A 218 -1.34 -5.85 10.77
N ALA A 219 -0.60 -6.57 11.62
CA ALA A 219 0.69 -6.11 12.09
C ALA A 219 1.66 -5.86 10.93
N ALA A 220 1.71 -6.77 9.97
CA ALA A 220 2.59 -6.68 8.81
C ALA A 220 2.22 -5.51 7.88
N ASN A 221 0.94 -5.25 7.62
CA ASN A 221 0.52 -4.10 6.82
C ASN A 221 0.86 -2.76 7.51
N ILE A 222 0.68 -2.67 8.84
CA ILE A 222 1.11 -1.49 9.62
C ILE A 222 2.63 -1.32 9.51
N GLU A 223 3.41 -2.39 9.66
CA GLU A 223 4.87 -2.37 9.54
C GLU A 223 5.32 -1.93 8.13
N GLY A 224 4.63 -2.38 7.08
CA GLY A 224 4.87 -1.95 5.70
C GLY A 224 4.58 -0.46 5.48
N ALA A 225 3.40 0.01 5.91
CA ALA A 225 3.03 1.41 5.84
C ALA A 225 3.97 2.31 6.67
N ARG A 226 4.38 1.84 7.86
CA ARG A 226 5.36 2.50 8.72
C ARG A 226 6.71 2.61 8.02
N LYS A 227 7.18 1.55 7.36
CA LYS A 227 8.44 1.57 6.64
C LYS A 227 8.45 2.62 5.54
N ILE A 228 7.35 2.75 4.79
CA ILE A 228 7.21 3.79 3.77
C ILE A 228 7.27 5.18 4.42
N TYR A 229 6.51 5.40 5.49
CA TYR A 229 6.58 6.66 6.25
C TYR A 229 8.01 7.00 6.68
N GLU A 230 8.77 6.05 7.22
CA GLU A 230 10.16 6.26 7.64
C GLU A 230 11.08 6.69 6.50
N LEU A 231 10.87 6.17 5.29
CA LEU A 231 11.64 6.57 4.10
C LEU A 231 11.31 8.00 3.65
N LEU A 232 10.08 8.45 3.88
CA LEU A 232 9.59 9.79 3.50
C LEU A 232 9.80 10.84 4.60
N GLN A 233 9.95 10.40 5.85
CA GLN A 233 10.07 11.22 7.04
C GLN A 233 11.11 12.35 6.90
N PRO A 234 12.33 12.15 6.36
CA PRO A 234 13.31 13.23 6.26
C PRO A 234 12.88 14.36 5.32
N GLU A 235 12.20 14.04 4.22
CA GLU A 235 11.70 15.04 3.26
C GLU A 235 10.43 15.71 3.77
N LEU A 236 9.57 14.96 4.46
CA LEU A 236 8.38 15.50 5.09
C LEU A 236 8.76 16.50 6.19
N ASN A 237 9.68 16.15 7.08
CA ASN A 237 10.10 17.03 8.18
C ASN A 237 10.70 18.37 7.69
N LYS A 238 11.34 18.40 6.51
CA LYS A 238 11.85 19.64 5.91
C LYS A 238 10.73 20.56 5.42
N LYS A 239 9.59 20.00 5.02
CA LYS A 239 8.47 20.73 4.39
C LYS A 239 7.35 21.03 5.39
N ASP A 240 7.01 20.07 6.24
CA ASP A 240 5.96 20.15 7.24
C ASP A 240 6.31 19.28 8.48
N PRO A 241 7.05 19.85 9.45
CA PRO A 241 7.46 19.14 10.66
C PRO A 241 6.29 18.85 11.62
N GLU A 242 5.19 19.61 11.53
CA GLU A 242 4.02 19.37 12.38
C GLU A 242 3.24 18.15 11.88
N LEU A 243 3.04 18.04 10.56
CA LEU A 243 2.44 16.86 9.95
C LEU A 243 3.30 15.61 10.18
N GLU A 244 4.63 15.72 10.01
CA GLU A 244 5.56 14.61 10.31
C GLU A 244 5.38 14.10 11.74
N ALA A 245 5.48 15.00 12.73
CA ALA A 245 5.32 14.61 14.13
C ALA A 245 3.93 14.01 14.41
N GLY A 246 2.88 14.51 13.75
CA GLY A 246 1.52 14.00 13.83
C GLY A 246 1.40 12.56 13.32
N ILE A 247 1.90 12.28 12.11
CA ILE A 247 1.89 10.93 11.53
C ILE A 247 2.73 9.98 12.39
N GLY A 248 3.93 10.41 12.80
CA GLY A 248 4.81 9.63 13.65
C GLY A 248 4.16 9.23 14.97
N LYS A 249 3.42 10.15 15.60
CA LYS A 249 2.64 9.86 16.81
C LYS A 249 1.50 8.87 16.54
N SER A 250 0.74 9.05 15.46
CA SER A 250 -0.39 8.18 15.14
C SER A 250 0.05 6.73 14.87
N PHE A 251 1.19 6.51 14.21
CA PHE A 251 1.78 5.17 14.10
C PHE A 251 2.16 4.61 15.47
N ALA A 252 2.80 5.40 16.33
CA ALA A 252 3.17 4.94 17.68
C ALA A 252 1.94 4.56 18.52
N ASP A 253 0.87 5.34 18.46
CA ASP A 253 -0.39 5.05 19.16
C ASP A 253 -1.04 3.75 18.62
N LEU A 254 -0.98 3.52 17.31
CA LEU A 254 -1.50 2.31 16.66
C LEU A 254 -0.68 1.07 17.03
N GLU A 255 0.64 1.16 16.98
CA GLU A 255 1.56 0.09 17.39
C GLU A 255 1.42 -0.25 18.88
N GLU A 256 1.27 0.77 19.75
CA GLU A 256 0.98 0.58 21.18
C GLU A 256 -0.36 -0.15 21.37
N ALA A 257 -1.40 0.26 20.65
CA ALA A 257 -2.70 -0.41 20.71
C ALA A 257 -2.63 -1.87 20.22
N LEU A 258 -1.83 -2.15 19.19
CA LEU A 258 -1.67 -3.49 18.64
C LEU A 258 -0.86 -4.41 19.59
N ALA A 259 0.05 -3.84 20.38
CA ALA A 259 0.87 -4.59 21.33
C ALA A 259 0.03 -5.30 22.41
N ASP A 260 -1.17 -4.79 22.72
CA ASP A 260 -2.14 -5.42 23.64
C ASP A 260 -2.53 -6.85 23.20
N TYR A 261 -2.37 -7.18 21.92
CA TYR A 261 -2.79 -8.46 21.32
C TYR A 261 -1.63 -9.41 21.01
N LYS A 262 -0.40 -9.09 21.45
CA LYS A 262 0.76 -10.00 21.31
C LYS A 262 0.67 -11.18 22.26
N VAL A 263 1.01 -12.37 21.77
CA VAL A 263 1.11 -13.62 22.53
C VAL A 263 2.45 -14.27 22.23
N GLY A 264 3.41 -14.11 23.16
CA GLY A 264 4.80 -14.53 22.92
C GLY A 264 5.41 -13.72 21.77
N ASP A 265 5.97 -14.42 20.78
CA ASP A 265 6.53 -13.81 19.57
C ASP A 265 5.49 -13.62 18.44
N GLY A 266 4.21 -13.90 18.72
CA GLY A 266 3.12 -13.83 17.75
C GLY A 266 1.93 -13.01 18.23
N TYR A 267 0.76 -13.24 17.63
CA TYR A 267 -0.49 -12.55 17.94
C TYR A 267 -1.61 -13.51 18.32
N ALA A 268 -2.57 -13.01 19.10
CA ALA A 268 -3.81 -13.71 19.41
C ALA A 268 -4.61 -13.97 18.13
N PRO A 269 -5.43 -15.04 18.07
CA PRO A 269 -6.35 -15.24 16.96
C PRO A 269 -7.42 -14.15 16.95
N TYR A 270 -7.92 -13.80 15.77
CA TYR A 270 -8.95 -12.76 15.59
C TYR A 270 -10.21 -13.03 16.45
N THR A 271 -10.54 -14.29 16.69
CA THR A 271 -11.70 -14.67 17.52
C THR A 271 -11.60 -14.27 18.99
N ASP A 272 -10.41 -13.90 19.46
CA ASP A 272 -10.21 -13.41 20.83
C ASP A 272 -10.48 -11.90 20.96
N LEU A 273 -10.60 -11.18 19.84
CA LEU A 273 -10.88 -9.76 19.80
C LEU A 273 -12.36 -9.50 20.04
N LYS A 274 -12.64 -8.45 20.79
CA LYS A 274 -14.00 -7.94 20.98
C LYS A 274 -14.32 -6.86 19.96
N GLU A 275 -15.61 -6.56 19.81
CA GLU A 275 -16.06 -5.49 18.91
C GLU A 275 -15.48 -4.12 19.30
N GLU A 276 -15.25 -3.86 20.59
CA GLU A 276 -14.57 -2.63 21.01
C GLU A 276 -13.09 -2.56 20.58
N ASP A 277 -12.42 -3.71 20.49
CA ASP A 277 -11.02 -3.82 20.09
C ASP A 277 -10.89 -3.48 18.60
N THR A 278 -11.68 -4.13 17.76
CA THR A 278 -11.70 -3.90 16.31
C THR A 278 -12.09 -2.46 15.97
N LYS A 279 -13.05 -1.87 16.69
CA LYS A 279 -13.40 -0.43 16.56
C LYS A 279 -12.33 0.52 17.07
N LYS A 280 -11.55 0.14 18.09
CA LYS A 280 -10.43 0.96 18.59
C LYS A 280 -9.35 1.01 17.50
N LEU A 281 -8.96 -0.15 16.98
CA LEU A 281 -7.94 -0.28 15.94
C LEU A 281 -8.37 0.44 14.65
N SER A 282 -9.59 0.20 14.15
CA SER A 282 -10.11 0.87 12.95
C SER A 282 -10.08 2.40 13.07
N ARG A 283 -10.47 2.95 14.23
CA ARG A 283 -10.44 4.42 14.44
C ARG A 283 -9.03 5.01 14.43
N LEU A 284 -8.05 4.27 14.94
CA LEU A 284 -6.65 4.71 14.91
C LEU A 284 -6.11 4.69 13.47
N ILE A 285 -6.48 3.67 12.69
CA ILE A 285 -6.15 3.58 11.28
C ILE A 285 -6.82 4.70 10.46
N ASP A 286 -8.12 4.89 10.61
CA ASP A 286 -8.87 5.93 9.87
C ASP A 286 -8.30 7.32 10.14
N ALA A 287 -7.78 7.55 11.35
CA ALA A 287 -7.11 8.80 11.72
C ALA A 287 -5.75 9.01 11.02
N LEU A 288 -5.12 7.95 10.50
CA LEU A 288 -3.88 8.02 9.70
C LEU A 288 -4.13 8.32 8.21
N ALA A 289 -5.30 7.97 7.67
CA ALA A 289 -5.57 8.05 6.24
C ALA A 289 -5.41 9.48 5.68
N GLU A 290 -6.03 10.48 6.31
CA GLU A 290 -5.94 11.88 5.88
C GLU A 290 -4.51 12.45 6.02
N PRO A 291 -3.82 12.31 7.17
CA PRO A 291 -2.41 12.72 7.28
C PRO A 291 -1.48 12.10 6.23
N LEU A 292 -1.64 10.80 5.93
CA LEU A 292 -0.83 10.13 4.91
C LEU A 292 -1.15 10.63 3.50
N SER A 293 -2.41 10.91 3.20
CA SER A 293 -2.81 11.57 1.94
C SER A 293 -2.15 12.96 1.80
N GLN A 294 -2.17 13.77 2.87
CA GLN A 294 -1.52 15.08 2.89
C GLN A 294 0.00 15.01 2.69
N MET A 295 0.65 13.97 3.24
CA MET A 295 2.07 13.70 3.00
C MET A 295 2.37 13.59 1.50
N GLY A 296 1.57 12.86 0.72
CA GLY A 296 1.76 12.77 -0.74
C GLY A 296 1.65 14.11 -1.44
N VAL A 297 0.63 14.89 -1.11
CA VAL A 297 0.43 16.23 -1.66
C VAL A 297 1.62 17.16 -1.38
N ILE A 298 2.15 17.14 -0.16
CA ILE A 298 3.27 18.01 0.26
C ILE A 298 4.59 17.60 -0.39
N LEU A 299 4.82 16.29 -0.52
CA LEU A 299 6.01 15.74 -1.15
C LEU A 299 5.96 15.87 -2.68
N GLY A 300 4.77 16.02 -3.26
CA GLY A 300 4.57 16.04 -4.71
C GLY A 300 4.80 14.66 -5.32
N ALA A 301 4.37 13.63 -4.61
CA ALA A 301 4.23 12.28 -5.12
C ALA A 301 2.86 12.17 -5.79
#